data_AF-Q0IXD0-F1
#
_entry.id   AF-Q0IXD0-F1
#
_cell.length_a   1.000
_cell.length_b   1.000
_cell.length_c   1.000
_cell.angle_alpha   90.00
_cell.angle_beta   90.00
_cell.angle_gamma   90.00
#
_symmetry.space_group_name_H-M   'P 1'
#
loop_
_entity.id
_entity.type
_entity.pdbx_description
1 polymer ?
#
loop_
_entity_poly.entity_id
_entity_poly.type
_entity_poly.pdbx_seq_one_letter_code
_entity_poly.pdbx_strand_id
1 'polypeptide(L)'
;MGSVKFGCSTATGRLVPGRQAEILLQSYCLVPHSVNTSSALNFGALANVTEPGAASTPLVVGDVDTYYTVVLDSVKVGNKTVASAASSRIIVDSGTTLTFLDPALMGPLVDELSRWITLPPVQSPDGLLQLCYEVAGQEEVNRTGESGLDAGVRT
;
A
#
# COMPACT_ATOMS: atom_id res chain seq x y z
N MET A 1 -20.52 -8.18 -4.72
CA MET A 1 -19.39 -7.29 -4.41
C MET A 1 -18.13 -8.13 -4.28
N GLY A 2 -17.04 -7.75 -4.92
CA GLY A 2 -15.72 -8.35 -4.69
C GLY A 2 -15.02 -7.72 -3.48
N SER A 3 -13.93 -8.33 -3.01
CA SER A 3 -13.03 -7.78 -2.01
C SER A 3 -11.59 -7.84 -2.51
N VAL A 4 -10.76 -6.90 -2.05
CA VAL A 4 -9.31 -6.99 -2.21
C VAL A 4 -8.76 -7.66 -0.97
N LYS A 5 -7.90 -8.67 -1.18
CA LYS A 5 -7.10 -9.27 -0.12
C LYS A 5 -5.69 -8.73 -0.17
N PHE A 6 -5.17 -8.28 0.97
CA PHE A 6 -3.80 -7.83 1.11
C PHE A 6 -2.93 -8.97 1.64
N GLY A 7 -1.93 -9.36 0.84
CA GLY A 7 -0.96 -10.40 1.15
C GLY A 7 -0.22 -10.86 -0.11
N CYS A 8 0.94 -11.50 0.06
CA CYS A 8 1.71 -12.03 -1.06
C CYS A 8 1.37 -13.52 -1.25
N SER A 9 0.84 -13.89 -2.41
CA SER A 9 0.75 -15.30 -2.81
C SER A 9 2.11 -15.73 -3.36
N THR A 10 2.73 -16.74 -2.74
CA THR A 10 3.99 -17.36 -3.21
C THR A 10 3.77 -18.41 -4.29
N ALA A 11 2.51 -18.64 -4.69
CA ALA A 11 2.18 -19.63 -5.71
C ALA A 11 2.81 -19.25 -7.06
N THR A 12 3.70 -20.10 -7.56
CA THR A 12 4.28 -19.97 -8.90
C THR A 12 3.46 -20.83 -9.86
N GLY A 13 2.93 -20.23 -10.93
CA GLY A 13 2.25 -20.97 -11.98
C GLY A 13 2.51 -20.39 -13.36
N ARG A 14 2.51 -21.25 -14.38
CA ARG A 14 2.71 -20.85 -15.78
C ARG A 14 1.35 -20.61 -16.43
N LEU A 15 1.16 -19.45 -17.05
CA LEU A 15 -0.01 -19.21 -17.90
C LEU A 15 0.03 -20.22 -19.07
N VAL A 16 -0.97 -21.09 -19.14
CA VAL A 16 -1.16 -22.02 -20.26
C VAL A 16 -2.20 -21.41 -21.19
N PRO A 17 -1.85 -21.02 -22.43
CA PRO A 17 -2.80 -20.51 -23.40
C PRO A 17 -3.88 -21.57 -23.70
N GLY A 18 -5.17 -21.20 -23.68
CA GLY A 18 -6.26 -22.07 -24.15
C GLY A 18 -7.28 -22.55 -23.11
N ARG A 19 -7.17 -22.17 -21.83
CA ARG A 19 -8.28 -22.29 -20.87
C ARG A 19 -8.73 -20.91 -20.43
N GLN A 20 -9.69 -20.33 -21.15
CA GLN A 20 -10.50 -19.21 -20.65
C GLN A 20 -11.45 -19.75 -19.59
N ALA A 21 -10.93 -20.04 -18.39
CA ALA A 21 -11.77 -19.89 -17.20
C ALA A 21 -11.94 -18.39 -17.02
N GLU A 22 -13.17 -17.90 -16.85
CA GLU A 22 -13.43 -16.52 -16.50
C GLU A 22 -12.52 -16.10 -15.34
N ILE A 23 -11.53 -15.26 -15.63
CA ILE A 23 -10.52 -14.85 -14.66
C ILE A 23 -11.17 -13.77 -13.79
N LEU A 24 -11.94 -14.20 -12.80
CA LEU A 24 -12.61 -13.30 -11.86
C LEU A 24 -11.71 -12.88 -10.68
N LEU A 25 -10.54 -13.51 -10.54
CA LEU A 25 -9.61 -13.26 -9.43
C LEU A 25 -8.19 -13.04 -9.94
N GLN A 26 -7.54 -12.00 -9.42
CA GLN A 26 -6.16 -11.64 -9.72
C GLN A 26 -5.46 -11.15 -8.46
N SER A 27 -4.16 -11.41 -8.34
CA SER A 27 -3.31 -10.90 -7.26
C SER A 27 -1.91 -10.64 -7.76
N TYR A 28 -1.22 -9.69 -7.12
CA TYR A 28 0.15 -9.34 -7.46
C TYR A 28 1.00 -9.21 -6.19
N CYS A 29 2.28 -9.57 -6.32
CA CYS A 29 3.30 -9.35 -5.30
C CYS A 29 4.48 -8.63 -5.96
N LEU A 30 4.51 -7.32 -5.77
CA LEU A 30 5.51 -6.43 -6.38
C LEU A 30 6.77 -6.41 -5.53
N VAL A 31 7.91 -6.58 -6.20
CA VAL A 31 9.23 -6.38 -5.59
C VAL A 31 9.64 -4.90 -5.72
N PRO A 32 10.50 -4.38 -4.84
CA PRO A 32 10.97 -3.01 -4.95
C PRO A 32 11.60 -2.74 -6.32
N HIS A 33 11.34 -1.56 -6.90
CA HIS A 33 11.89 -1.20 -8.22
C HIS A 33 13.43 -1.17 -8.26
N SER A 34 14.09 -1.01 -7.10
CA SER A 34 15.55 -0.98 -6.99
C SER A 34 16.24 -2.35 -7.07
N VAL A 35 15.48 -3.46 -7.02
CA VAL A 35 16.06 -4.81 -7.06
C VAL A 35 15.85 -5.47 -8.43
N ASN A 36 16.89 -6.13 -8.93
CA ASN A 36 16.84 -6.85 -10.21
C ASN A 36 16.27 -8.27 -10.02
N THR A 37 15.01 -8.35 -9.61
CA THR A 37 14.28 -9.62 -9.46
C THR A 37 12.87 -9.48 -10.04
N SER A 38 12.28 -10.60 -10.44
CA SER A 38 10.93 -10.61 -11.03
C SER A 38 9.84 -10.51 -9.96
N SER A 39 8.80 -9.74 -10.24
CA SER A 39 7.54 -9.76 -9.47
C SER A 39 6.63 -10.90 -9.92
N ALA A 40 5.59 -11.20 -9.14
CA ALA A 40 4.58 -12.21 -9.48
C ALA A 40 3.21 -11.56 -9.74
N LEU A 41 2.55 -11.99 -10.81
CA LEU A 41 1.15 -11.67 -11.14
C LEU A 41 0.41 -12.98 -11.39
N ASN A 42 -0.58 -13.24 -10.53
CA ASN A 42 -1.32 -14.50 -10.50
C ASN A 42 -2.78 -14.28 -10.90
N PHE A 43 -3.35 -15.29 -11.56
CA PHE A 43 -4.72 -15.27 -12.07
C PHE A 43 -5.47 -16.54 -11.66
N GLY A 44 -6.79 -16.43 -11.49
CA GLY A 44 -7.66 -17.56 -11.17
C GLY A 44 -7.33 -18.17 -9.80
N ALA A 45 -7.28 -19.50 -9.72
CA ALA A 45 -7.05 -20.21 -8.45
C ALA A 45 -5.71 -19.86 -7.78
N LEU A 46 -4.68 -19.52 -8.55
CA LEU A 46 -3.36 -19.13 -8.04
C LEU A 46 -3.37 -17.73 -7.39
N ALA A 47 -4.38 -16.92 -7.72
CA ALA A 47 -4.52 -15.58 -7.18
C ALA A 47 -5.07 -15.57 -5.75
N ASN A 48 -5.53 -16.70 -5.22
CA ASN A 48 -6.13 -16.76 -3.90
C ASN A 48 -5.09 -16.51 -2.79
N VAL A 49 -5.33 -15.49 -1.98
CA VAL A 49 -4.52 -15.17 -0.79
C VAL A 49 -5.19 -15.79 0.43
N THR A 50 -4.54 -16.81 1.00
CA THR A 50 -5.02 -17.56 2.18
C THR A 50 -4.02 -17.59 3.33
N GLU A 51 -2.89 -16.92 3.17
CA GLU A 51 -1.84 -16.89 4.19
C GLU A 51 -2.35 -16.28 5.50
N PRO A 52 -1.91 -16.80 6.67
CA PRO A 52 -2.22 -16.20 7.96
C PRO A 52 -1.81 -14.72 8.00
N GLY A 53 -2.72 -13.85 8.46
CA GLY A 53 -2.51 -12.40 8.49
C GLY A 53 -3.02 -11.66 7.26
N ALA A 54 -3.53 -12.35 6.24
CA ALA A 54 -4.19 -11.69 5.12
C ALA A 54 -5.45 -10.94 5.58
N ALA A 55 -5.49 -9.64 5.28
CA ALA A 55 -6.65 -8.78 5.53
C ALA A 55 -7.49 -8.63 4.26
N SER A 56 -8.79 -8.38 4.42
CA SER A 56 -9.70 -8.12 3.30
C SER A 56 -10.44 -6.81 3.49
N THR A 57 -10.68 -6.10 2.39
CA THR A 57 -11.55 -4.91 2.35
C THR A 57 -12.51 -5.01 1.17
N PRO A 58 -13.76 -4.53 1.29
CA PRO A 58 -14.69 -4.50 0.16
C PRO A 58 -14.22 -3.56 -0.95
N LEU A 59 -14.38 -4.01 -2.20
CA LEU A 59 -14.31 -3.10 -3.35
C LEU A 59 -15.61 -2.30 -3.42
N VAL A 60 -15.47 -0.99 -3.56
CA VAL A 60 -16.60 -0.07 -3.76
C VAL A 60 -16.59 0.48 -5.18
N VAL A 61 -17.75 0.94 -5.64
CA VAL A 61 -17.85 1.67 -6.90
C VAL A 61 -17.11 3.00 -6.75
N GLY A 62 -16.15 3.23 -7.66
CA GLY A 62 -15.44 4.51 -7.79
C GLY A 62 -16.06 5.39 -8.89
N ASP A 63 -15.48 6.57 -9.08
CA ASP A 63 -15.92 7.51 -10.13
C ASP A 63 -15.56 7.01 -11.54
N VAL A 64 -14.57 6.12 -11.64
CA VAL A 64 -14.13 5.50 -12.89
C VAL A 64 -14.13 3.98 -12.71
N ASP A 65 -14.88 3.29 -13.58
CA ASP A 65 -15.11 1.83 -13.48
C ASP A 65 -13.86 0.96 -13.61
N THR A 66 -12.76 1.52 -14.15
CA THR A 66 -11.52 0.77 -14.39
C THR A 66 -10.63 0.63 -13.17
N TYR A 67 -10.87 1.38 -12.09
CA TYR A 67 -10.02 1.39 -10.91
C TYR A 67 -10.54 0.50 -9.78
N TYR A 68 -9.61 -0.15 -9.08
CA TYR A 68 -9.89 -0.79 -7.80
C TYR A 68 -10.04 0.27 -6.72
N THR A 69 -11.29 0.55 -6.35
CA THR A 69 -11.60 1.57 -5.34
C THR A 69 -11.92 0.91 -4.00
N VAL A 70 -11.30 1.40 -2.93
CA VAL A 70 -11.54 0.99 -1.54
C VAL A 70 -11.78 2.21 -0.66
N VAL A 71 -12.24 2.00 0.57
CA VAL A 71 -12.57 3.08 1.51
C VAL A 71 -11.51 3.15 2.60
N LEU A 72 -10.74 4.25 2.61
CA LEU A 72 -9.74 4.54 3.64
C LEU A 72 -10.41 5.30 4.78
N ASP A 73 -10.51 4.67 5.96
CA ASP A 73 -11.09 5.29 7.15
C ASP A 73 -10.04 6.09 7.93
N SER A 74 -8.81 5.58 8.04
CA SER A 74 -7.74 6.27 8.78
C SER A 74 -6.34 5.78 8.42
N VAL A 75 -5.33 6.54 8.80
CA VAL A 75 -3.93 6.15 8.83
C VAL A 75 -3.43 6.26 10.26
N LYS A 76 -2.66 5.29 10.73
CA LYS A 76 -2.10 5.23 12.07
C LYS A 76 -0.59 5.41 12.00
N VAL A 77 -0.03 6.28 12.84
CA VAL A 77 1.40 6.50 13.03
C VAL A 77 1.74 6.24 14.50
N GLY A 78 2.52 5.20 14.79
CA GLY A 78 2.76 4.71 16.14
C GLY A 78 1.43 4.39 16.83
N ASN A 79 1.10 5.15 17.88
CA ASN A 79 -0.15 5.02 18.62
C ASN A 79 -1.21 6.07 18.23
N LYS A 80 -0.91 6.93 17.25
CA LYS A 80 -1.79 8.03 16.85
C LYS A 80 -2.55 7.66 15.58
N THR A 81 -3.87 7.82 15.62
CA THR A 81 -4.73 7.68 14.43
C THR A 81 -5.04 9.05 13.83
N VAL A 82 -4.81 9.18 12.53
CA VAL A 82 -5.18 10.30 11.68
C VAL A 82 -6.38 9.85 10.83
N ALA A 83 -7.55 10.41 11.12
CA ALA A 83 -8.77 10.06 10.40
C ALA A 83 -8.75 10.63 8.98
N SER A 84 -9.25 9.84 8.03
CA SER A 84 -9.54 10.30 6.68
C SER A 84 -10.82 11.14 6.67
N ALA A 85 -10.86 12.22 5.89
CA ALA A 85 -12.06 13.06 5.79
C ALA A 85 -13.23 12.24 5.21
N ALA A 86 -14.30 12.06 5.98
CA ALA A 86 -15.54 11.37 5.57
C ALA A 86 -15.32 10.01 4.88
N SER A 87 -14.31 9.23 5.30
CA SER A 87 -13.99 7.93 4.71
C SER A 87 -13.72 8.02 3.20
N SER A 88 -12.57 8.63 2.84
CA SER A 88 -12.17 8.83 1.45
C SER A 88 -12.14 7.54 0.64
N ARG A 89 -12.69 7.63 -0.58
CA ARG A 89 -12.48 6.60 -1.61
C ARG A 89 -11.09 6.77 -2.19
N ILE A 90 -10.29 5.72 -2.14
CA ILE A 90 -8.94 5.70 -2.68
C ILE A 90 -8.86 4.64 -3.78
N ILE A 91 -7.99 4.87 -4.75
CA ILE A 91 -7.67 3.90 -5.80
C ILE A 91 -6.41 3.14 -5.42
N VAL A 92 -6.38 1.85 -5.74
CA VAL A 92 -5.17 1.03 -5.68
C VAL A 92 -4.56 1.02 -7.08
N ASP A 93 -3.42 1.70 -7.25
CA ASP A 93 -2.77 1.87 -8.54
C ASP A 93 -1.30 1.44 -8.49
N SER A 94 -0.97 0.33 -9.15
CA SER A 94 0.41 -0.15 -9.30
C SER A 94 1.21 0.63 -10.35
N GLY A 95 0.56 1.49 -11.14
CA GLY A 95 1.19 2.33 -12.17
C GLY A 95 1.80 3.63 -11.62
N THR A 96 1.47 4.01 -10.39
CA THR A 96 1.99 5.22 -9.75
C THR A 96 3.06 4.88 -8.71
N THR A 97 4.22 5.54 -8.77
CA THR A 97 5.35 5.27 -7.87
C THR A 97 5.14 5.78 -6.45
N LEU A 98 4.42 6.89 -6.27
CA LEU A 98 4.17 7.53 -4.97
C LEU A 98 2.70 7.42 -4.57
N THR A 99 2.44 7.30 -3.26
CA THR A 99 1.08 7.40 -2.74
C THR A 99 0.69 8.87 -2.62
N PHE A 100 -0.38 9.27 -3.31
CA PHE A 100 -0.98 10.60 -3.19
C PHE A 100 -2.17 10.56 -2.24
N LEU A 101 -2.23 11.54 -1.34
CA LEU A 101 -3.29 11.66 -0.35
C LEU A 101 -3.97 13.03 -0.47
N ASP A 102 -5.24 13.09 -0.08
CA ASP A 102 -5.95 14.35 0.05
C ASP A 102 -5.18 15.29 0.99
N PRO A 103 -5.03 16.60 0.66
CA PRO A 103 -4.28 17.54 1.48
C PRO A 103 -4.74 17.59 2.95
N ALA A 104 -6.03 17.37 3.23
CA ALA A 104 -6.57 17.35 4.59
C ALA A 104 -6.09 16.14 5.41
N LEU A 105 -5.72 15.03 4.75
CA LEU A 105 -5.10 13.88 5.39
C LEU A 105 -3.56 14.01 5.41
N MET A 106 -2.98 14.57 4.35
CA MET A 106 -1.53 14.66 4.19
C MET A 106 -0.87 15.54 5.25
N GLY A 107 -1.41 16.73 5.55
CA GLY A 107 -0.84 17.64 6.54
C GLY A 107 -0.72 17.01 7.94
N PRO A 108 -1.83 16.55 8.56
CA PRO A 108 -1.78 15.88 9.87
C PRO A 108 -0.91 14.62 9.88
N LEU A 109 -0.82 13.90 8.76
CA LEU A 109 0.04 12.72 8.64
C LEU A 109 1.53 13.11 8.67
N VAL A 110 1.92 14.15 7.91
CA VAL A 110 3.29 14.70 7.91
C VAL A 110 3.66 15.21 9.30
N ASP A 111 2.75 15.92 9.98
CA ASP A 111 2.95 16.39 11.35
C ASP A 111 3.24 15.24 12.31
N GLU A 112 2.46 14.16 12.24
CA GLU A 112 2.65 13.02 13.13
C GLU A 112 3.92 12.23 12.81
N LEU A 113 4.23 12.04 11.52
CA LEU A 113 5.50 11.43 11.10
C LEU A 113 6.70 12.24 11.57
N SER A 114 6.63 13.58 11.53
CA SER A 114 7.69 14.48 12.02
C SER A 114 7.95 14.38 13.52
N ARG A 115 6.93 14.00 14.30
CA ARG A 115 7.06 13.75 15.75
C ARG A 115 7.57 12.35 16.04
N TRP A 116 7.18 11.39 15.22
CA TRP A 116 7.51 9.98 15.42
C TRP A 116 8.95 9.64 15.00
N ILE A 117 9.46 10.27 13.94
CA ILE A 117 10.80 10.05 13.42
C ILE A 117 11.79 11.01 14.09
N THR A 118 12.83 10.48 14.73
CA THR A 118 13.81 11.28 15.48
C THR A 118 15.02 11.73 14.65
N LEU A 119 15.03 11.43 13.34
CA LEU A 119 16.12 11.79 12.44
C LEU A 119 16.10 13.30 12.12
N PRO A 120 17.25 13.91 11.76
CA PRO A 120 17.29 15.30 11.34
C PRO A 120 16.49 15.52 10.04
N PRO A 121 15.52 16.45 10.00
CA PRO A 121 14.80 16.75 8.78
C PRO A 121 15.70 17.51 7.80
N VAL A 122 15.56 17.19 6.51
CA VAL A 122 16.29 17.84 5.41
C VAL A 122 15.33 18.21 4.28
N GLN A 123 15.75 19.14 3.43
CA GLN A 123 14.99 19.52 2.25
C GLN A 123 15.06 18.39 1.21
N SER A 124 13.92 18.15 0.56
CA SER A 124 13.82 17.28 -0.60
C SER A 124 14.72 17.81 -1.73
N PRO A 125 15.62 16.99 -2.31
CA PRO A 125 16.56 17.44 -3.35
C PRO A 125 15.89 18.03 -4.59
N ASP A 126 14.70 17.52 -4.92
CA ASP A 126 13.86 17.94 -6.04
C ASP A 126 12.69 18.85 -5.63
N GLY A 127 12.53 19.11 -4.33
CA GLY A 127 11.44 19.93 -3.78
C GLY A 127 10.04 19.30 -3.89
N LEU A 128 9.95 18.01 -4.26
CA LEU A 128 8.67 17.34 -4.48
C LEU A 128 8.10 16.69 -3.21
N LEU A 129 8.95 16.35 -2.25
CA LEU A 129 8.55 15.66 -1.02
C LEU A 129 8.46 16.65 0.15
N GLN A 130 7.39 16.56 0.93
CA GLN A 130 7.12 17.46 2.06
C GLN A 130 7.99 17.16 3.29
N LEU A 131 8.50 15.93 3.40
CA LEU A 131 9.24 15.45 4.56
C LEU A 131 10.34 14.48 4.13
N CYS A 132 11.59 14.85 4.39
CA CYS A 132 12.77 14.01 4.17
C CYS A 132 13.67 14.07 5.40
N TYR A 133 14.48 13.03 5.59
CA TYR A 133 15.40 12.92 6.72
C TYR A 133 16.80 12.56 6.27
N GLU A 134 17.80 13.06 6.99
CA GLU A 134 19.18 12.64 6.83
C GLU A 134 19.38 11.24 7.43
N VAL A 135 19.88 10.31 6.61
CA VAL A 135 20.11 8.91 6.99
C VAL A 135 21.59 8.53 6.98
N ALA A 136 22.48 9.41 6.49
CA ALA A 136 23.91 9.15 6.47
C ALA A 136 24.47 8.95 7.90
N GLY A 137 25.22 7.87 8.11
CA GLY A 137 25.87 7.56 9.39
C GLY A 137 24.96 6.89 10.43
N GLN A 138 23.72 6.55 10.08
CA GLN A 138 22.86 5.69 10.89
C GLN A 138 23.14 4.22 10.48
N GLU A 139 23.61 3.37 11.41
CA GLU A 139 23.51 1.92 11.19
C GLU A 139 22.04 1.57 10.97
N GLU A 140 21.74 0.53 10.16
CA GLU A 140 20.37 0.02 10.07
C GLU A 140 19.86 -0.22 11.48
N VAL A 141 18.95 0.64 11.95
CA VAL A 141 18.22 0.40 13.18
C VAL A 141 17.66 -1.01 13.04
N ASN A 142 18.10 -1.91 13.92
CA ASN A 142 17.63 -3.29 13.99
C ASN A 142 16.14 -3.30 13.66
N ARG A 143 15.76 -3.91 12.52
CA ARG A 143 14.38 -3.96 12.01
C ARG A 143 13.50 -4.89 12.87
N THR A 144 13.51 -4.68 14.18
CA THR A 144 12.55 -5.24 15.14
C THR A 144 11.45 -4.25 15.51
N GLY A 145 11.49 -3.01 15.01
CA GLY A 145 10.37 -2.08 15.14
C GLY A 145 9.31 -2.37 14.08
N GLU A 146 8.06 -2.61 14.50
CA GLU A 146 6.88 -2.44 13.66
C GLU A 146 7.03 -1.16 12.84
N SER A 147 6.74 -1.20 11.53
CA SER A 147 6.57 0.05 10.78
C SER A 147 5.47 0.82 11.49
N GLY A 148 5.81 1.96 12.11
CA GLY A 148 4.83 2.73 12.88
C GLY A 148 3.66 3.22 12.01
N LEU A 149 3.77 3.15 10.69
CA LEU A 149 2.74 3.54 9.75
C LEU A 149 1.87 2.35 9.35
N ASP A 150 0.57 2.43 9.65
CA ASP A 150 -0.43 1.44 9.26
C ASP A 150 -1.67 2.12 8.65
N ALA A 151 -2.29 1.53 7.64
CA ALA A 151 -3.47 2.08 6.98
C ALA A 151 -4.73 1.29 7.36
N GLY A 152 -5.67 1.96 8.03
CA GLY A 152 -6.97 1.41 8.39
C GLY A 152 -7.96 1.55 7.23
N VAL A 153 -8.19 0.45 6.52
CA VAL A 153 -9.20 0.35 5.45
C VAL A 153 -10.47 -0.29 6.00
N ARG A 154 -11.63 0.13 5.49
CA ARG A 154 -12.93 -0.41 5.92
C ARG A 154 -13.02 -1.91 5.66
N THR A 155 -13.38 -2.69 6.67
CA THR A 155 -13.63 -4.14 6.56
C THR A 155 -15.08 -4.45 6.24
#